data_AF-A0A8T5MI31-F1
#
_entry.id   AF-A0A8T5MI31-F1
#
_cell.length_a   1.000
_cell.length_b   1.000
_cell.length_c   1.000
_cell.angle_alpha   90.00
_cell.angle_beta   90.00
_cell.angle_gamma   90.00
#
_symmetry.space_group_name_H-M   'P 1'
#
loop_
_entity.id
_entity.type
_entity.pdbx_description
1 polymer ?
#
loop_
_entity_poly.entity_id
_entity_poly.type
_entity_poly.pdbx_seq_one_letter_code
_entity_poly.pdbx_strand_id
1 'polypeptide(L)'
;MERRIDVDVVIYPEGKDKNKVYNISSMQVPNVVTQGSTIDEAKNWLKEALELYFESAPWELERLMKIKVEEDNNAPMISKLTLIS
;
A
#
# COMPACT_ATOMS: atom_id res chain seq x y z
N MET A 1 17.24 6.47 12.73
CA MET A 1 17.33 5.94 11.36
C MET A 1 15.91 5.84 10.85
N GLU A 2 15.53 6.65 9.86
CA GLU A 2 14.19 6.57 9.26
C GLU A 2 14.03 5.21 8.56
N ARG A 3 12.96 4.48 8.87
CA ARG A 3 12.65 3.22 8.19
C ARG A 3 11.71 3.55 7.02
N ARG A 4 12.27 3.62 5.81
CA ARG A 4 11.50 3.87 4.58
C ARG A 4 11.23 2.57 3.85
N ILE A 5 9.95 2.25 3.71
CA ILE A 5 9.49 1.18 2.83
C ILE A 5 8.67 1.78 1.68
N ASP A 6 8.80 1.13 0.53
CA ASP A 6 8.02 1.44 -0.66
C ASP A 6 7.12 0.23 -0.85
N VAL A 7 5.84 0.51 -1.07
CA VAL A 7 4.81 -0.51 -1.23
C VAL A 7 4.20 -0.31 -2.60
N ASP A 8 4.10 -1.40 -3.36
CA ASP A 8 3.43 -1.40 -4.64
C ASP A 8 1.94 -1.56 -4.40
N VAL A 9 1.16 -0.75 -5.10
CA VAL A 9 -0.29 -0.68 -4.89
C VAL A 9 -1.03 -0.88 -6.19
N VAL A 10 -2.13 -1.62 -6.11
CA VAL A 10 -3.10 -1.75 -7.19
C VAL A 10 -4.27 -0.84 -6.86
N ILE A 11 -4.62 0.05 -7.78
CA ILE A 11 -5.78 0.94 -7.67
C ILE A 11 -6.76 0.56 -8.75
N TYR A 12 -8.01 0.29 -8.38
CA TYR A 12 -9.08 0.07 -9.34
C TYR A 12 -10.32 0.88 -8.96
N PRO A 13 -10.91 1.62 -9.93
CA PRO A 13 -12.14 2.33 -9.69
C PRO A 13 -13.32 1.34 -9.69
N GLU A 14 -14.26 1.54 -8.78
CA GLU A 14 -15.52 0.82 -8.71
C GLU A 14 -16.69 1.80 -8.72
N GLY A 15 -17.82 1.41 -9.33
CA GLY A 15 -19.00 2.26 -9.47
C GLY A 15 -18.91 3.27 -10.63
N LYS A 16 -19.97 4.07 -10.78
CA LYS A 16 -20.11 5.13 -11.81
C LYS A 16 -20.58 6.43 -11.18
N ASP A 17 -20.18 7.56 -11.79
CA ASP A 17 -20.58 8.92 -11.43
C ASP A 17 -20.43 9.21 -9.92
N LYS A 18 -21.53 9.52 -9.23
CA LYS A 18 -21.54 9.87 -7.80
C LYS A 18 -21.21 8.70 -6.87
N ASN A 19 -21.24 7.47 -7.39
CA ASN A 19 -20.89 6.25 -6.66
C ASN A 19 -19.48 5.75 -6.99
N LYS A 20 -18.67 6.55 -7.71
CA LYS A 20 -17.31 6.17 -8.04
C LYS A 20 -16.45 6.20 -6.78
N VAL A 21 -15.85 5.07 -6.45
CA VAL A 21 -14.85 4.93 -5.39
C VAL A 21 -13.58 4.32 -5.97
N TYR A 22 -12.44 4.56 -5.32
CA TYR A 22 -11.16 3.97 -5.66
C TYR A 22 -10.81 2.95 -4.58
N ASN A 23 -10.83 1.68 -4.94
CA ASN A 23 -10.27 0.63 -4.12
C ASN A 23 -8.76 0.59 -4.33
N ILE A 24 -8.02 0.43 -3.24
CA ILE A 24 -6.57 0.31 -3.26
C ILE A 24 -6.12 -0.84 -2.37
N SER A 25 -5.17 -1.63 -2.85
CA SER A 25 -4.61 -2.77 -2.14
C SER A 25 -3.09 -2.79 -2.27
N SER A 26 -2.40 -3.16 -1.19
CA SER A 26 -0.97 -3.43 -1.18
C SER A 26 -0.68 -4.79 -1.82
N MET A 27 0.26 -4.84 -2.76
CA MET A 27 0.69 -6.11 -3.35
C MET A 27 1.50 -6.96 -2.37
N GLN A 28 2.31 -6.31 -1.53
CA GLN A 28 3.15 -6.96 -0.54
C GLN A 28 2.36 -7.43 0.70
N VAL A 29 1.22 -6.79 0.97
CA VAL A 29 0.33 -7.07 2.10
C VAL A 29 -1.11 -7.16 1.58
N PRO A 30 -1.48 -8.26 0.88
CA PRO A 30 -2.74 -8.37 0.13
C PRO A 30 -4.00 -8.28 0.99
N ASN A 31 -3.87 -8.56 2.29
CA ASN A 31 -4.93 -8.49 3.28
C ASN A 31 -5.24 -7.05 3.73
N VAL A 32 -4.48 -6.04 3.31
CA VAL A 32 -4.75 -4.63 3.59
C VAL A 32 -5.33 -3.98 2.34
N VAL A 33 -6.63 -3.66 2.42
CA VAL A 33 -7.41 -3.04 1.35
C VAL A 33 -8.20 -1.88 1.95
N THR A 34 -8.17 -0.75 1.26
CA THR A 34 -8.93 0.45 1.64
C THR A 34 -9.64 1.04 0.43
N GLN A 35 -10.55 1.99 0.69
CA GLN A 35 -11.32 2.68 -0.34
C GLN A 35 -11.39 4.17 -0.04
N GLY A 36 -11.51 4.99 -1.08
CA GLY A 36 -11.70 6.43 -0.96
C GLY A 36 -12.50 7.01 -2.12
N SER A 37 -13.10 8.19 -1.92
CA SER A 37 -13.80 8.92 -2.98
C SER A 37 -12.82 9.53 -4.00
N THR A 38 -11.56 9.72 -3.60
CA THR A 38 -10.45 10.14 -4.45
C THR A 38 -9.26 9.17 -4.31
N ILE A 39 -8.34 9.20 -5.28
CA ILE A 39 -7.12 8.38 -5.22
C ILE A 39 -6.26 8.77 -4.00
N ASP A 40 -6.15 10.07 -3.71
CA ASP A 40 -5.32 10.55 -2.58
C ASP A 40 -5.92 10.15 -1.23
N GLU A 41 -7.25 10.22 -1.10
CA GLU A 41 -7.95 9.72 0.08
C GLU A 41 -7.73 8.22 0.28
N ALA A 42 -7.91 7.41 -0.78
CA ALA A 42 -7.68 5.97 -0.71
C ALA A 42 -6.22 5.65 -0.31
N LYS A 43 -5.24 6.38 -0.86
CA LYS A 43 -3.82 6.26 -0.50
C LYS A 43 -3.54 6.61 0.96
N ASN A 44 -4.14 7.67 1.49
CA ASN A 44 -3.99 8.05 2.89
C ASN A 44 -4.57 6.97 3.82
N TRP A 45 -5.76 6.45 3.52
CA TRP A 45 -6.34 5.34 4.27
C TRP A 45 -5.48 4.09 4.22
N LEU A 46 -4.93 3.75 3.05
CA LEU A 46 -4.03 2.61 2.92
C LEU A 46 -2.76 2.78 3.77
N LYS A 47 -2.20 3.99 3.76
CA LYS A 47 -1.03 4.33 4.58
C LYS A 47 -1.32 4.08 6.06
N GLU A 48 -2.40 4.64 6.59
CA GLU A 48 -2.79 4.46 8.00
C GLU A 48 -3.04 2.98 8.33
N ALA A 49 -3.72 2.24 7.44
CA ALA A 49 -3.98 0.82 7.63
C ALA A 49 -2.70 -0.02 7.65
N LEU A 50 -1.71 0.31 6.81
CA LEU A 50 -0.41 -0.34 6.80
C LEU A 50 0.41 0.00 8.05
N GLU A 51 0.39 1.25 8.51
CA GLU A 51 1.04 1.66 9.76
C GLU A 51 0.49 0.87 10.95
N LEU A 52 -0.84 0.79 11.08
CA LEU A 52 -1.51 -0.02 12.11
C LEU A 52 -1.18 -1.52 11.98
N TYR A 53 -1.13 -2.04 10.75
CA TYR A 53 -0.74 -3.43 10.51
C TYR A 53 0.68 -3.70 11.02
N PHE A 54 1.65 -2.83 10.70
CA PHE A 54 3.03 -2.99 11.13
C PHE A 54 3.25 -2.74 12.63
N GLU A 55 2.45 -1.89 13.27
CA GLU A 55 2.42 -1.80 14.73
C GLU A 55 2.00 -3.12 15.37
N SER A 56 1.00 -3.80 14.80
CA SER A 56 0.52 -5.09 15.29
C SER A 56 1.43 -6.28 14.93
N ALA A 57 2.16 -6.16 13.83
CA ALA A 57 3.02 -7.21 13.27
C ALA A 57 4.39 -6.65 12.82
N PRO A 58 5.26 -6.23 13.76
CA PRO A 58 6.53 -5.58 13.41
C PRO A 58 7.50 -6.47 12.63
N TRP A 59 7.39 -7.81 12.74
CA TRP A 59 8.20 -8.75 11.97
C TRP A 59 7.89 -8.73 10.47
N GLU A 60 6.66 -8.36 10.07
CA GLU A 60 6.29 -8.22 8.66
C GLU A 60 6.98 -7.01 8.04
N LEU A 61 7.10 -5.90 8.78
CA LEU A 61 7.87 -4.75 8.35
C LEU A 61 9.35 -5.14 8.12
N GLU A 62 9.95 -5.89 9.05
CA GLU A 62 11.31 -6.39 8.91
C GLU A 62 11.48 -7.34 7.72
N ARG A 63 10.49 -8.20 7.46
CA ARG A 63 10.46 -9.10 6.29
C ARG A 63 10.48 -8.29 4.99
N LEU A 64 9.62 -7.27 4.87
CA LEU A 64 9.54 -6.43 3.67
C LEU A 64 10.78 -5.59 3.43
N MET A 65 11.43 -5.10 4.50
CA MET A 65 12.70 -4.39 4.40
C MET A 65 13.83 -5.28 3.86
N LYS A 66 13.81 -6.59 4.14
CA LYS A 66 14.80 -7.56 3.63
C LYS A 66 14.54 -7.93 2.16
N ILE A 67 13.28 -8.06 1.76
CA ILE A 67 12.91 -8.43 0.37
C ILE A 67 13.35 -7.37 -0.66
N LYS A 68 13.32 -6.08 -0.28
CA LYS A 68 13.86 -4.99 -1.14
C LYS A 68 15.32 -5.16 -1.55
N VAL A 69 16.09 -6.00 -0.86
CA VAL A 69 17.51 -6.24 -1.15
C VAL A 69 17.69 -7.33 -2.21
N GLU A 70 16.68 -8.17 -2.49
CA GLU A 70 16.84 -9.37 -3.32
C GLU A 70 16.00 -9.44 -4.60
N GLU A 71 14.99 -8.58 -4.82
CA GLU A 71 14.15 -8.64 -6.03
C GLU A 71 14.06 -7.32 -6.80
N ASP A 72 14.80 -7.23 -7.92
CA ASP A 72 14.39 -6.45 -9.10
C ASP A 72 13.09 -7.07 -9.64
N ASN A 73 11.96 -6.67 -9.07
CA ASN A 73 10.65 -7.22 -9.39
C ASN A 73 10.14 -6.69 -10.75
N ASN A 74 10.00 -7.57 -11.74
CA ASN A 74 9.52 -7.31 -13.11
C ASN A 74 7.98 -7.25 -13.21
N ALA A 75 7.26 -7.01 -12.10
CA ALA A 75 5.81 -6.86 -12.12
C ALA A 75 5.44 -5.51 -12.79
N PRO A 76 4.36 -5.44 -13.59
CA PRO A 76 3.93 -4.19 -14.20
C PRO A 76 3.60 -3.17 -13.09
N MET A 77 4.48 -2.20 -12.90
CA MET A 77 4.35 -1.11 -11.93
C MET A 77 3.14 -0.23 -12.30
N ILE A 78 2.15 -0.12 -11.41
CA ILE A 78 0.97 0.75 -11.63
C ILE A 78 0.99 1.99 -10.72
N SER A 79 1.60 1.95 -9.52
CA SER A 79 1.91 3.15 -8.71
C SER A 79 2.81 2.80 -7.51
N LYS A 80 3.61 3.76 -7.03
CA LYS A 80 4.52 3.62 -5.87
C LYS A 80 4.07 4.53 -4.72
N LEU A 81 3.92 3.98 -3.51
CA LEU A 81 3.60 4.74 -2.29
C LEU A 81 4.80 4.67 -1.32
N THR A 82 5.26 5.82 -0.82
CA THR A 82 6.34 5.90 0.18
C THR A 82 5.76 6.10 1.57
N LEU A 83 6.13 5.20 2.49
CA LEU A 83 5.82 5.31 3.92
C LEU A 83 7.06 5.78 4.69
N ILE A 84 6.88 6.73 5.62
CA ILE A 84 7.93 7.24 6.51
C ILE A 84 7.51 6.94 7.94
N SER A 85 8.28 6.07 8.60
CA SER A 85 8.18 5.76 10.03
C SER A 85 9.49 6.03 10.77
#